data_AF-A0A2V6U425-F1
#
_entry.id   AF-A0A2V6U425-F1
#
_cell.length_a   1.000
_cell.length_b   1.000
_cell.length_c   1.000
_cell.angle_alpha   90.00
_cell.angle_beta   90.00
_cell.angle_gamma   90.00
#
_symmetry.space_group_name_H-M   'P 1'
#
loop_
_entity.id
_entity.type
_entity.pdbx_description
1 polymer ?
#
loop_
_entity_poly.entity_id
_entity_poly.type
_entity_poly.pdbx_seq_one_letter_code
_entity_poly.pdbx_strand_id
1 'polypeptide(L)'
;MRARACTPSRSSRPPRAPRVWAAASRFQRSAPPDVDRVVLVAVGGGVGSVLRYLTNGLAVRWLGLDFPYGTLIVNVVGSFLIGLVQALAEEAAVLPEPARLFLSVGVMGGFTTYSAFSFETVRLVELDAWGRALANVIVTTVVCIGVCLLGIAAGRFVVALRG
;
A
#
# COMPACT_ATOMS: atom_id res chain seq x y z
N MET A 1 -46.55 34.87 36.78
CA MET A 1 -45.98 33.78 35.95
C MET A 1 -44.46 33.91 35.95
N ARG A 2 -43.73 33.05 36.66
CA ARG A 2 -42.25 32.99 36.62
C ARG A 2 -41.83 31.84 35.73
N ALA A 3 -41.16 32.12 34.62
CA ALA A 3 -40.57 31.11 33.75
C ALA A 3 -39.44 30.40 34.49
N ARG A 4 -39.52 29.07 34.62
CA ARG A 4 -38.44 28.23 35.14
C ARG A 4 -37.39 28.09 34.04
N ALA A 5 -36.17 28.55 34.30
CA ALA A 5 -35.03 28.27 33.45
C ALA A 5 -34.74 26.75 33.47
N CYS A 6 -34.78 26.11 32.30
CA CYS A 6 -34.25 24.76 32.13
C CYS A 6 -32.74 24.79 32.29
N THR A 7 -32.22 24.13 33.32
CA THR A 7 -30.79 23.82 33.46
C THR A 7 -30.42 22.74 32.43
N PRO A 8 -29.39 22.93 31.58
CA PRO A 8 -28.95 21.87 30.69
C PRO A 8 -28.30 20.76 31.51
N SER A 9 -28.89 19.57 31.44
CA SER A 9 -28.44 18.37 32.13
C SER A 9 -27.22 17.77 31.42
N ARG A 10 -26.24 17.37 32.25
CA ARG A 10 -25.19 16.36 32.07
C ARG A 10 -24.46 16.29 30.72
N SER A 11 -23.17 16.60 30.84
CA SER A 11 -22.06 16.26 29.94
C SER A 11 -22.19 14.89 29.24
N SER A 12 -22.60 14.91 27.98
CA SER A 12 -22.32 13.84 27.02
C SER A 12 -20.93 14.06 26.42
N ARG A 13 -19.87 13.73 27.18
CA ARG A 13 -18.55 13.58 26.56
C ARG A 13 -18.63 12.38 25.61
N PRO A 14 -18.31 12.52 24.32
CA PRO A 14 -18.31 11.38 23.42
C PRO A 14 -17.33 10.32 23.92
N PRO A 15 -17.62 9.02 23.72
CA PRO A 15 -16.72 7.94 24.11
C PRO A 15 -15.35 8.16 23.47
N ARG A 16 -14.28 7.99 24.26
CA ARG A 16 -12.89 8.11 23.77
C ARG A 16 -12.69 7.09 22.65
N ALA A 17 -12.31 7.55 21.46
CA ALA A 17 -11.99 6.67 20.35
C ALA A 17 -10.92 5.63 20.76
N PRO A 18 -11.03 4.37 20.31
CA PRO A 18 -10.04 3.34 20.65
C PRO A 18 -8.63 3.77 20.23
N ARG A 19 -7.59 3.35 20.96
CA ARG A 19 -6.19 3.80 20.76
C ARG A 19 -5.72 3.69 19.31
N VAL A 20 -6.21 2.70 18.57
CA VAL A 20 -5.92 2.48 17.13
C VAL A 20 -6.42 3.65 16.27
N TRP A 21 -7.64 4.12 16.50
CA TRP A 21 -8.24 5.27 15.80
C TRP A 21 -7.66 6.60 16.27
N ALA A 22 -7.20 6.67 17.53
CA ALA A 22 -6.48 7.83 18.06
C ALA A 22 -5.07 8.00 17.43
N ALA A 23 -4.45 6.92 16.97
CA ALA A 23 -3.22 6.98 16.17
C ALA A 23 -3.52 7.32 14.70
N ALA A 24 -4.56 6.71 14.10
CA ALA A 24 -5.00 7.01 12.73
C ALA A 24 -5.42 8.48 12.53
N SER A 25 -6.05 9.09 13.54
CA SER A 25 -6.44 10.51 13.50
C SER A 25 -5.27 11.51 13.57
N ARG A 26 -4.04 11.06 13.89
CA ARG A 26 -2.83 11.89 13.74
C ARG A 26 -2.31 11.87 12.29
N PHE A 27 -2.55 10.79 11.56
CA PHE A 27 -2.26 10.69 10.13
C PHE A 27 -3.13 11.62 9.28
N GLN A 28 -4.32 11.98 9.78
CA GLN A 28 -5.31 12.77 9.05
C GLN A 28 -5.19 14.29 9.29
N ARG A 29 -4.32 14.72 10.20
CA ARG A 29 -4.01 16.14 10.48
C ARG A 29 -2.66 16.53 9.87
N SER A 30 -2.55 16.38 8.56
CA SER A 30 -1.42 16.92 7.80
C SER A 30 -1.75 18.32 7.31
N ALA A 31 -0.76 19.22 7.29
CA ALA A 31 -0.84 20.45 6.50
C ALA A 31 -1.22 20.12 5.05
N PRO A 32 -1.87 21.04 4.29
CA PRO A 32 -2.17 20.78 2.88
C PRO A 32 -0.90 20.34 2.16
N PRO A 33 -0.98 19.31 1.28
CA PRO A 33 0.21 18.78 0.64
C PRO A 33 0.89 19.87 -0.19
N ASP A 34 2.16 20.13 0.09
CA ASP A 34 2.97 21.06 -0.69
C ASP A 34 3.00 20.61 -2.16
N VAL A 35 3.01 21.57 -3.09
CA VAL A 35 2.98 21.30 -4.54
C VAL A 35 4.11 20.35 -4.93
N ASP A 36 5.31 20.54 -4.37
CA ASP A 36 6.47 19.68 -4.62
C ASP A 36 6.23 18.21 -4.25
N ARG A 37 5.56 17.97 -3.12
CA ARG A 37 5.20 16.61 -2.66
C ARG A 37 4.22 15.96 -3.63
N VAL A 38 3.24 16.73 -4.13
CA VAL A 38 2.27 16.25 -5.12
C VAL A 38 2.97 15.88 -6.43
N VAL A 39 3.89 16.72 -6.91
CA VAL A 39 4.67 16.42 -8.13
C VAL A 39 5.48 15.14 -7.97
N LEU A 40 6.16 14.94 -6.83
CA LEU A 40 6.90 13.71 -6.56
C LEU A 40 6.01 12.46 -6.61
N VAL A 41 4.83 12.51 -5.99
CA VAL A 41 3.87 11.40 -6.02
C VAL A 41 3.35 11.17 -7.44
N ALA A 42 3.03 12.23 -8.18
CA ALA A 42 2.51 12.13 -9.54
C ALA A 42 3.55 11.51 -10.50
N VAL A 43 4.80 11.98 -10.46
CA VAL A 43 5.88 11.45 -11.29
C VAL A 43 6.19 10.00 -10.89
N GLY A 44 6.34 9.72 -9.60
CA GLY A 44 6.57 8.36 -9.12
C GLY A 44 5.44 7.41 -9.50
N GLY A 45 4.19 7.83 -9.33
CA GLY A 45 2.99 7.08 -9.71
C GLY A 45 2.90 6.81 -11.20
N GLY A 46 3.28 7.78 -12.03
CA GLY A 46 3.42 7.62 -13.48
C GLY A 46 4.45 6.55 -13.83
N VAL A 47 5.66 6.64 -13.26
CA VAL A 47 6.72 5.64 -13.45
C VAL A 47 6.25 4.26 -13.02
N GLY A 48 5.67 4.12 -11.82
CA GLY A 48 5.15 2.84 -11.32
C GLY A 48 4.08 2.25 -12.24
N SER A 49 3.15 3.07 -12.73
CA SER A 49 2.07 2.62 -13.60
C SER A 49 2.59 2.14 -14.97
N VAL A 50 3.57 2.83 -15.54
CA VAL A 50 4.24 2.40 -16.78
C VAL A 50 4.97 1.08 -16.56
N LEU A 51 5.73 0.92 -15.47
CA LEU A 51 6.40 -0.33 -15.15
C LEU A 51 5.41 -1.49 -14.99
N ARG A 52 4.27 -1.27 -14.32
CA ARG A 52 3.20 -2.26 -14.21
C ARG A 52 2.64 -2.65 -15.57
N TYR A 53 2.35 -1.67 -16.42
CA TYR A 53 1.85 -1.92 -17.78
C TYR A 53 2.81 -2.79 -18.59
N LEU A 54 4.11 -2.47 -18.56
CA LEU A 54 5.15 -3.23 -19.26
C LEU A 54 5.30 -4.65 -18.70
N THR A 55 5.32 -4.80 -17.37
CA THR A 55 5.41 -6.11 -16.71
C THR A 55 4.22 -6.99 -17.06
N ASN A 56 3.01 -6.43 -17.08
CA ASN A 56 1.81 -7.17 -17.48
C ASN A 56 1.91 -7.62 -18.94
N GLY A 57 2.34 -6.75 -19.85
CA GLY A 57 2.54 -7.12 -21.25
C GLY A 57 3.60 -8.21 -21.44
N LEU A 58 4.69 -8.16 -20.68
CA LEU A 58 5.75 -9.16 -20.72
C LEU A 58 5.29 -10.52 -20.14
N ALA A 59 4.56 -10.49 -19.03
CA ALA A 59 4.00 -11.69 -18.42
C ALA A 59 3.06 -12.41 -19.37
N VAL A 60 2.20 -11.68 -20.09
CA VAL A 60 1.33 -12.26 -21.12
C VAL A 60 2.15 -12.95 -22.23
N ARG A 61 3.23 -12.30 -22.69
CA ARG A 61 4.09 -12.86 -23.75
C ARG A 61 4.81 -14.14 -23.34
N TRP A 62 5.20 -14.27 -22.07
CA TRP A 62 6.05 -15.38 -21.61
C TRP A 62 5.30 -16.48 -20.86
N LEU A 63 4.20 -16.12 -20.18
CA LEU A 63 3.46 -17.01 -19.28
C LEU A 63 2.01 -17.24 -19.74
N GLY A 64 1.56 -16.53 -20.77
CA GLY A 64 0.21 -16.67 -21.34
C GLY A 64 -0.87 -15.93 -20.55
N LEU A 65 -2.13 -16.26 -20.85
CA LEU A 65 -3.34 -15.61 -20.31
C LEU A 65 -4.13 -16.48 -19.33
N ASP A 66 -3.65 -17.70 -19.06
CA ASP A 66 -4.35 -18.67 -18.23
C ASP A 66 -4.46 -18.27 -16.75
N PHE A 67 -3.56 -17.40 -16.28
CA PHE A 67 -3.50 -16.92 -14.92
C PHE A 67 -2.95 -15.47 -14.91
N PRO A 68 -3.36 -14.62 -13.95
CA PRO A 68 -2.92 -13.22 -13.87
C PRO A 68 -1.48 -13.06 -13.37
N TYR A 69 -0.52 -13.64 -14.09
CA TYR A 69 0.90 -13.62 -13.71
C TYR A 69 1.47 -12.21 -13.61
N GLY A 70 1.06 -11.29 -14.50
CA GLY A 70 1.50 -9.89 -14.48
C GLY A 70 1.16 -9.23 -13.15
N THR A 71 -0.10 -9.29 -12.75
CA THR A 71 -0.59 -8.75 -11.48
C THR A 71 0.08 -9.40 -10.27
N LEU A 72 0.27 -10.72 -10.30
CA LEU A 72 0.99 -11.41 -9.24
C LEU A 72 2.44 -10.91 -9.11
N ILE A 73 3.17 -10.81 -10.22
CA ILE A 73 4.57 -10.37 -10.24
C ILE A 73 4.70 -8.96 -9.68
N VAL A 74 3.89 -8.00 -10.16
CA VAL A 74 4.00 -6.61 -9.70
C VAL A 74 3.66 -6.47 -8.22
N ASN A 75 2.68 -7.21 -7.72
CA ASN A 75 2.30 -7.18 -6.31
C ASN A 75 3.35 -7.84 -5.41
N VAL A 76 3.94 -8.98 -5.81
CA VAL A 76 4.99 -9.66 -5.04
C VAL A 76 6.26 -8.81 -5.00
N VAL A 77 6.74 -8.35 -6.16
CA VAL A 77 7.94 -7.51 -6.24
C VAL A 77 7.72 -6.19 -5.49
N GLY A 78 6.59 -5.54 -5.70
CA GLY A 78 6.27 -4.30 -5.02
C GLY A 78 6.13 -4.45 -3.51
N SER A 79 5.60 -5.58 -3.04
CA SER A 79 5.49 -5.89 -1.60
C SER A 79 6.86 -6.09 -0.95
N PHE A 80 7.81 -6.76 -1.63
CA PHE A 80 9.19 -6.84 -1.17
C PHE A 80 9.84 -5.45 -1.10
N LEU A 81 9.74 -4.69 -2.19
CA LEU A 81 10.38 -3.38 -2.31
C LEU A 81 9.83 -2.36 -1.31
N ILE A 82 8.51 -2.34 -1.06
CA ILE A 82 7.95 -1.43 -0.05
C ILE A 82 8.44 -1.82 1.36
N GLY A 83 8.54 -3.11 1.68
CA GLY A 83 9.11 -3.56 2.96
C GLY A 83 10.56 -3.09 3.12
N LEU A 84 11.37 -3.24 2.07
CA LEU A 84 12.75 -2.77 2.01
C LEU A 84 12.84 -1.25 2.21
N VAL A 85 12.07 -0.47 1.44
CA VAL A 85 12.07 0.99 1.49
C VAL A 85 11.64 1.49 2.86
N GLN A 86 10.62 0.87 3.48
CA GLN A 86 10.16 1.29 4.81
C GLN A 86 11.20 1.00 5.90
N ALA A 87 11.93 -0.11 5.82
CA ALA A 87 13.02 -0.40 6.75
C ALA A 87 14.19 0.57 6.58
N LEU A 88 14.59 0.88 5.34
CA LEU A 88 15.64 1.88 5.07
C LEU A 88 15.23 3.29 5.51
N ALA A 89 13.93 3.59 5.50
CA ALA A 89 13.37 4.87 5.92
C ALA A 89 13.31 5.08 7.44
N GLU A 90 13.56 4.04 8.25
CA GLU A 90 13.69 4.19 9.71
C GLU A 90 14.90 5.08 10.06
N GLU A 91 15.92 5.12 9.19
CA GLU A 91 17.10 5.98 9.31
C GLU A 91 17.11 7.09 8.26
N ALA A 92 16.86 8.33 8.69
CA ALA A 92 16.81 9.48 7.79
C ALA A 92 18.12 9.73 7.02
N ALA A 93 19.26 9.29 7.57
CA ALA A 93 20.56 9.35 6.90
C ALA A 93 20.65 8.42 5.66
N VAL A 94 19.83 7.37 5.62
CA VAL A 94 19.80 6.38 4.54
C VAL A 94 18.80 6.77 3.46
N LEU A 95 17.59 7.21 3.85
CA LEU A 95 16.56 7.60 2.90
C LEU A 95 15.84 8.90 3.33
N PRO A 96 16.07 10.04 2.65
CA PRO A 96 15.43 11.30 3.01
C PRO A 96 13.92 11.28 2.69
N GLU A 97 13.14 12.13 3.37
CA GLU A 97 11.67 12.17 3.27
C GLU A 97 11.14 12.26 1.82
N PRO A 98 11.67 13.12 0.93
CA PRO A 98 11.19 13.21 -0.45
C PRO A 98 11.38 11.92 -1.24
N ALA A 99 12.51 11.24 -1.04
CA ALA A 99 12.79 9.96 -1.69
C ALA A 99 11.85 8.86 -1.18
N ARG A 100 11.58 8.84 0.14
CA ARG A 100 10.58 7.93 0.72
C ARG A 100 9.19 8.17 0.14
N LEU A 101 8.75 9.42 0.01
CA LEU A 101 7.45 9.75 -0.55
C LEU A 101 7.35 9.31 -2.03
N PHE A 102 8.37 9.64 -2.82
CA PHE A 102 8.47 9.26 -4.23
C PHE A 102 8.43 7.75 -4.43
N LEU A 103 9.23 6.98 -3.67
CA LEU A 103 9.31 5.53 -3.81
C LEU A 103 8.08 4.83 -3.23
N SER A 104 7.67 5.17 -2.02
CA SER A 104 6.61 4.46 -1.30
C SER A 104 5.22 4.79 -1.82
N VAL A 105 4.88 6.08 -1.93
CA VAL A 105 3.53 6.49 -2.34
C VAL A 105 3.43 6.61 -3.86
N GLY A 106 4.47 7.18 -4.49
CA GLY A 106 4.53 7.28 -5.94
C GLY A 106 4.74 5.93 -6.62
N VAL A 107 6.00 5.47 -6.69
CA VAL A 107 6.39 4.32 -7.51
C VAL A 107 5.68 3.04 -7.08
N MET A 108 5.73 2.67 -5.79
CA MET A 108 5.07 1.45 -5.32
C MET A 108 3.53 1.54 -5.44
N GLY A 109 2.96 2.72 -5.22
CA GLY A 109 1.52 2.96 -5.38
C GLY A 109 1.02 2.83 -6.82
N GLY A 110 1.83 3.27 -7.80
CA GLY A 110 1.52 3.07 -9.23
C GLY A 110 1.85 1.67 -9.76
N PHE A 111 2.89 1.03 -9.20
CA PHE A 111 3.40 -0.26 -9.63
C PHE A 111 2.56 -1.43 -9.14
N THR A 112 2.09 -1.40 -7.90
CA THR A 112 1.22 -2.44 -7.33
C THR A 112 -0.25 -2.17 -7.63
N THR A 113 -1.10 -3.20 -7.56
CA THR A 113 -2.54 -3.03 -7.81
C THR A 113 -3.38 -4.09 -7.14
N TYR A 114 -4.28 -3.64 -6.25
CA TYR A 114 -5.31 -4.49 -5.67
C TYR A 114 -6.56 -4.56 -6.55
N SER A 115 -6.88 -3.49 -7.29
CA SER A 115 -8.07 -3.43 -8.15
C SER A 115 -8.01 -4.44 -9.30
N ALA A 116 -6.85 -4.57 -9.98
CA ALA A 116 -6.68 -5.57 -11.03
C ALA A 116 -6.77 -6.99 -10.46
N PHE A 117 -6.09 -7.25 -9.33
CA PHE A 117 -6.15 -8.53 -8.62
C PHE A 117 -7.60 -8.94 -8.29
N SER A 118 -8.40 -8.01 -7.76
CA SER A 118 -9.80 -8.26 -7.42
C SER A 118 -10.62 -8.58 -8.68
N PHE A 119 -10.49 -7.77 -9.72
CA PHE A 119 -11.22 -7.97 -10.97
C PHE A 119 -10.85 -9.30 -11.66
N GLU A 120 -9.57 -9.63 -11.73
CA GLU A 120 -9.08 -10.88 -12.31
C GLU A 120 -9.52 -12.10 -11.50
N THR A 121 -9.60 -11.98 -10.17
CA THR A 121 -10.15 -13.05 -9.31
C THR A 121 -11.63 -13.30 -9.60
N VAL A 122 -12.43 -12.23 -9.69
CA VAL A 122 -13.85 -12.33 -10.08
C VAL A 122 -13.97 -12.94 -11.47
N ARG A 123 -13.11 -12.53 -12.41
CA ARG A 123 -13.11 -13.06 -13.77
C ARG A 123 -12.81 -14.56 -13.82
N LEU A 124 -11.88 -15.05 -12.99
CA LEU A 124 -11.60 -16.48 -12.87
C LEU A 124 -12.81 -17.26 -12.32
N VAL A 125 -13.56 -16.66 -11.39
CA VAL A 125 -14.82 -17.23 -10.89
C VAL A 125 -15.89 -17.29 -11.99
N GLU A 126 -16.06 -16.22 -12.76
CA GLU A 126 -17.01 -16.18 -13.90
C GLU A 126 -16.69 -17.23 -14.99
N LEU A 127 -15.43 -17.64 -15.10
CA LEU A 127 -14.96 -18.67 -16.03
C LEU A 127 -15.00 -20.09 -15.42
N ASP A 128 -15.67 -20.27 -14.29
CA ASP A 128 -15.73 -21.52 -13.50
C ASP A 128 -14.33 -22.07 -13.10
N ALA A 129 -13.30 -21.23 -13.15
CA ALA A 129 -11.92 -21.58 -12.83
C ALA A 129 -11.61 -21.41 -11.33
N TRP A 130 -12.44 -21.99 -10.46
CA TRP A 130 -12.40 -21.83 -9.01
C TRP A 130 -11.03 -22.14 -8.38
N GLY A 131 -10.34 -23.18 -8.86
CA GLY A 131 -9.01 -23.52 -8.38
C GLY A 131 -7.98 -22.41 -8.64
N ARG A 132 -8.03 -21.77 -9.81
CA ARG A 132 -7.15 -20.64 -10.16
C ARG A 132 -7.55 -19.37 -9.40
N ALA A 133 -8.85 -19.12 -9.21
CA ALA A 133 -9.33 -18.00 -8.41
C ALA A 133 -8.83 -18.10 -6.96
N LEU A 134 -8.99 -19.27 -6.33
CA LEU A 134 -8.51 -19.51 -4.97
C LEU A 134 -6.99 -19.40 -4.87
N ALA A 135 -6.27 -19.98 -5.84
CA ALA A 135 -4.82 -19.84 -5.93
C ALA A 135 -4.42 -18.36 -6.02
N ASN A 136 -5.08 -17.55 -6.84
CA ASN A 136 -4.78 -16.12 -6.97
C ASN A 136 -4.93 -15.39 -5.63
N VAL A 137 -6.01 -15.64 -4.89
CA VAL A 137 -6.24 -15.02 -3.58
C VAL A 137 -5.19 -15.44 -2.55
N ILE A 138 -4.98 -16.74 -2.39
CA ILE A 138 -4.07 -17.28 -1.36
C ILE A 138 -2.64 -16.90 -1.68
N VAL A 139 -2.19 -17.17 -2.91
CA VAL A 139 -0.81 -16.90 -3.33
C VAL A 139 -0.53 -15.41 -3.24
N THR A 140 -1.37 -14.55 -3.81
CA THR A 140 -1.13 -13.11 -3.76
C THR A 140 -1.08 -12.62 -2.32
N THR A 141 -2.02 -12.99 -1.47
CA THR A 141 -2.08 -12.47 -0.10
C THR A 141 -0.92 -12.97 0.77
N VAL A 142 -0.72 -14.30 0.81
CA VAL A 142 0.29 -14.91 1.69
C VAL A 142 1.70 -14.59 1.21
N VAL A 143 1.95 -14.69 -0.10
CA VAL A 143 3.29 -14.42 -0.65
C VAL A 143 3.62 -12.94 -0.51
N CYS A 144 2.70 -12.01 -0.81
CA CYS A 144 2.98 -10.58 -0.67
C CYS A 144 3.33 -10.19 0.78
N ILE A 145 2.60 -10.72 1.77
CA ILE A 145 2.92 -10.49 3.19
C ILE A 145 4.29 -11.08 3.51
N GLY A 146 4.56 -12.33 3.11
CA GLY A 146 5.82 -13.00 3.36
C GLY A 146 7.02 -12.25 2.77
N VAL A 147 6.95 -11.85 1.50
CA VAL A 147 8.04 -11.12 0.84
C VAL A 147 8.19 -9.69 1.37
N CYS A 148 7.11 -9.06 1.86
CA CYS A 148 7.21 -7.78 2.55
C CYS A 148 8.04 -7.90 3.84
N LEU A 149 7.81 -8.95 4.63
CA LEU A 149 8.63 -9.25 5.82
C LEU A 149 10.10 -9.50 5.45
N LEU A 150 10.35 -10.22 4.36
CA LEU A 150 11.71 -10.42 3.84
C LEU A 150 12.36 -9.10 3.39
N GLY A 151 11.59 -8.21 2.76
CA GLY A 151 12.05 -6.86 2.40
C GLY A 151 12.46 -6.05 3.62
N ILE A 152 11.64 -6.07 4.68
CA ILE A 152 11.96 -5.41 5.96
C ILE A 152 13.25 -5.98 6.56
N ALA A 153 13.38 -7.31 6.62
CA ALA A 153 14.57 -7.97 7.14
C ALA A 153 15.83 -7.58 6.34
N ALA A 154 15.73 -7.57 5.01
CA ALA A 154 16.82 -7.15 4.13
C ALA A 154 17.21 -5.68 4.36
N GLY A 155 16.24 -4.78 4.50
CA GLY A 155 16.52 -3.36 4.77
C GLY A 155 17.22 -3.13 6.09
N ARG A 156 16.79 -3.83 7.15
CA ARG A 156 17.45 -3.80 8.46
C ARG A 156 18.87 -4.37 8.41
N PHE A 157 19.09 -5.42 7.62
CA PHE A 157 20.42 -5.96 7.41
C PHE A 157 21.34 -4.95 6.72
N VAL A 158 20.87 -4.25 5.69
CA VAL A 158 21.63 -3.20 4.99
C VAL A 158 21.98 -2.05 5.93
N VAL A 159 21.04 -1.63 6.78
CA VAL A 159 21.25 -0.63 7.82
C VAL A 159 22.32 -1.08 8.81
N ALA A 160 22.23 -2.33 9.31
CA ALA A 160 23.17 -2.87 10.27
C ALA A 160 24.62 -2.96 9.75
N LEU A 161 24.82 -3.10 8.43
CA LEU A 161 26.16 -3.09 7.83
C LEU A 161 26.79 -1.69 7.75
N ARG A 162 26.02 -0.63 7.96
CA ARG A 162 26.48 0.76 7.89
C ARG A 162 26.79 1.39 9.26
N GLY A 163 26.32 0.78 10.34
CA GLY A 163 26.62 1.18 11.73
C GLY A 163 27.84 0.44 12.28
#